data_AF-A0A914D3R6-F1
#
_entry.id   AF-A0A914D3R6-F1
#
_cell.length_a   1.000
_cell.length_b   1.000
_cell.length_c   1.000
_cell.angle_alpha   90.00
_cell.angle_beta   90.00
_cell.angle_gamma   90.00
#
_symmetry.space_group_name_H-M   'P 1'
#
loop_
_entity.id
_entity.type
_entity.pdbx_description
1 polymer ?
#
loop_
_entity_poly.entity_id
_entity_poly.type
_entity_poly.pdbx_seq_one_letter_code
_entity_poly.pdbx_strand_id
1 'polypeptide(L)'
;MKTAVGLMSGTSMDGIDIALVYTDGEDQLVHENFPMFFPYDAKFREKLISSLDNAKLIKDRNERPGNLAKIEEELTRLHANAINEFLTKNNLAKNKIDVIGYSGQTVLHRPEIGLTVQIGDGQLLADLTGIDVAYDMRANDMVYGGQGAPLVPIYHKAIARDIKNKFHENGTLVIVNIGGISNVTVIEPEMPLIAFDCGPGNALLDQWMLEKEGKWFDENGKIAMQGKVTLSDARIVYLLHLF
;
A
#
# COMPACT_ATOMS: atom_id res chain seq x y z
N MET A 1 14.79 10.97 -17.61
CA MET A 1 14.60 10.60 -16.20
C MET A 1 13.78 11.67 -15.52
N LYS A 2 12.76 11.25 -14.79
CA LYS A 2 11.84 12.01 -13.95
C LYS A 2 12.13 11.68 -12.50
N THR A 3 11.98 12.66 -11.62
CA THR A 3 12.08 12.47 -10.16
C THR A 3 10.66 12.31 -9.60
N ALA A 4 10.34 11.11 -9.11
CA ALA A 4 9.02 10.80 -8.56
C ALA A 4 9.12 10.55 -7.05
N VAL A 5 8.23 11.17 -6.28
CA VAL A 5 8.05 10.88 -4.85
C VAL A 5 6.79 10.03 -4.68
N GLY A 6 6.91 8.83 -4.13
CA GLY A 6 5.79 7.95 -3.85
C GLY A 6 5.31 8.11 -2.40
N LEU A 7 3.99 8.10 -2.22
CA LEU A 7 3.32 8.09 -0.93
C LEU A 7 2.41 6.87 -0.82
N MET A 8 2.57 6.13 0.27
CA MET A 8 1.73 4.98 0.57
C MET A 8 1.26 5.04 2.02
N SER A 9 -0.03 4.76 2.23
CA SER A 9 -0.57 4.45 3.55
C SER A 9 -1.32 3.12 3.46
N GLY A 10 -0.78 2.12 4.15
CA GLY A 10 -1.24 0.74 4.09
C GLY A 10 -2.58 0.51 4.82
N THR A 11 -3.09 -0.71 4.74
CA THR A 11 -4.27 -1.14 5.49
C THR A 11 -4.03 -1.22 7.01
N SER A 12 -2.76 -1.19 7.44
CA SER A 12 -2.35 -1.07 8.85
C SER A 12 -2.72 0.27 9.48
N MET A 13 -2.92 1.32 8.66
CA MET A 13 -3.30 2.67 9.08
C MET A 13 -2.37 3.21 10.18
N ASP A 14 -1.08 2.88 10.10
CA ASP A 14 -0.06 3.21 11.09
C ASP A 14 0.75 4.44 10.72
N GLY A 15 0.83 4.78 9.43
CA GLY A 15 1.49 6.00 8.98
C GLY A 15 1.59 6.15 7.47
N ILE A 16 2.56 6.96 7.08
CA ILE A 16 2.86 7.31 5.69
C ILE A 16 4.28 6.84 5.37
N ASP A 17 4.39 5.96 4.39
CA ASP A 17 5.65 5.63 3.74
C ASP A 17 5.92 6.62 2.60
N ILE A 18 7.15 7.14 2.57
CA ILE A 18 7.64 8.01 1.51
C ILE A 18 8.91 7.42 0.93
N ALA A 19 8.96 7.37 -0.40
CA ALA A 19 10.15 6.98 -1.16
C ALA A 19 10.35 7.90 -2.37
N LEU A 20 11.58 7.99 -2.86
CA LEU A 20 11.91 8.71 -4.08
C LEU A 20 12.59 7.77 -5.06
N VAL A 21 12.18 7.85 -6.32
CA VAL A 21 12.80 7.15 -7.43
C VAL A 21 13.10 8.11 -8.57
N TYR A 22 14.20 7.86 -9.28
CA TYR A 22 14.38 8.39 -10.63
C TYR A 22 13.90 7.34 -11.62
N THR A 23 13.05 7.73 -12.56
CA THR A 23 12.48 6.79 -13.53
C THR A 23 12.33 7.40 -14.91
N ASP A 24 12.32 6.58 -15.96
CA ASP A 24 11.84 6.98 -17.28
C ASP A 24 10.31 6.87 -17.41
N GLY A 25 9.65 6.29 -16.40
CA GLY A 25 8.21 6.01 -16.39
C GLY A 25 7.84 4.64 -16.95
N GLU A 26 8.83 3.83 -17.35
CA GLU A 26 8.63 2.49 -17.91
C GLU A 26 9.37 1.44 -17.07
N ASP A 27 10.61 1.13 -17.41
CA ASP A 27 11.36 0.02 -16.82
C ASP A 27 12.72 0.42 -16.22
N GLN A 28 13.10 1.70 -16.30
CA GLN A 28 14.31 2.19 -15.64
C GLN A 28 13.94 2.83 -14.31
N LEU A 29 14.51 2.29 -13.24
CA LEU A 29 14.29 2.74 -11.88
C LEU A 29 15.63 2.85 -11.17
N VAL A 30 15.93 4.03 -10.64
CA VAL A 30 17.03 4.24 -9.71
C VAL A 30 16.44 4.61 -8.36
N HIS A 31 16.65 3.72 -7.39
CA HIS A 31 16.25 3.94 -6.01
C HIS A 31 17.33 4.74 -5.30
N GLU A 32 16.93 5.86 -4.71
CA GLU A 32 17.75 6.50 -3.68
C GLU A 32 17.36 5.96 -2.31
N ASN A 33 18.34 5.85 -1.41
CA ASN A 33 18.11 5.33 -0.07
C ASN A 33 17.55 6.42 0.86
N PHE A 34 16.37 6.94 0.52
CA PHE A 34 15.61 7.86 1.35
C PHE A 34 14.26 7.28 1.83
N PRO A 35 14.14 6.00 2.25
CA PRO A 35 12.88 5.56 2.82
C PRO A 35 12.62 6.32 4.12
N MET A 36 11.46 6.94 4.22
CA MET A 36 11.02 7.62 5.43
C MET A 36 9.61 7.18 5.80
N PHE A 37 9.42 6.95 7.10
CA PHE A 37 8.13 6.62 7.67
C PHE A 37 7.68 7.73 8.62
N PHE A 38 6.44 8.16 8.47
CA PHE A 38 5.81 9.18 9.31
C PHE A 38 4.60 8.54 10.01
N PRO A 39 4.72 8.20 11.31
CA PRO A 39 3.63 7.55 12.02
C PRO A 39 2.45 8.50 12.18
N TYR A 40 1.24 7.97 12.04
CA TYR A 40 0.05 8.66 12.49
C TYR A 40 0.02 8.73 14.01
N ASP A 41 -0.40 9.87 14.56
CA ASP A 41 -0.68 9.94 15.98
C ASP A 41 -1.89 9.06 16.34
N ALA A 42 -1.95 8.63 17.60
CA ALA A 42 -2.97 7.70 18.08
C ALA A 42 -4.39 8.24 17.88
N LYS A 43 -4.58 9.56 18.00
CA LYS A 43 -5.89 10.21 17.89
C LYS A 43 -6.36 10.24 16.44
N PHE A 44 -5.49 10.57 15.50
CA PHE A 44 -5.80 10.51 14.07
C PHE A 44 -6.09 9.07 13.64
N ARG A 45 -5.28 8.12 14.08
CA ARG A 45 -5.49 6.69 13.80
C ARG A 45 -6.86 6.20 14.29
N GLU A 46 -7.26 6.57 15.50
CA GLU A 46 -8.60 6.24 16.04
C GLU A 46 -9.73 6.86 15.21
N LYS A 47 -9.62 8.13 14.81
CA LYS A 47 -10.58 8.78 13.90
C LYS A 47 -10.68 8.04 12.56
N LEU A 48 -9.53 7.69 11.98
CA LEU A 48 -9.47 7.00 10.69
C LEU A 48 -10.15 5.62 10.78
N ILE A 49 -9.82 4.82 11.79
CA ILE A 49 -10.42 3.50 12.02
C ILE A 49 -11.93 3.62 12.22
N SER A 50 -12.39 4.55 13.08
CA SER A 50 -13.83 4.74 13.32
C SER A 50 -14.60 5.21 12.08
N SER A 51 -13.92 5.84 11.12
CA SER A 51 -14.54 6.28 9.86
C SER A 51 -14.81 5.15 8.86
N LEU A 52 -14.17 3.99 9.04
CA LEU A 52 -14.38 2.84 8.16
C LEU A 52 -15.82 2.34 8.22
N ASP A 53 -16.50 2.50 9.36
CA ASP A 53 -17.92 2.18 9.47
C ASP A 53 -18.80 3.09 8.62
N ASN A 54 -18.45 4.38 8.51
CA ASN A 54 -19.10 5.28 7.57
C ASN A 54 -18.81 4.87 6.12
N ALA A 55 -17.58 4.44 5.82
CA ALA A 55 -17.18 4.05 4.46
C ALA A 55 -17.96 2.84 3.93
N LYS A 56 -18.44 1.94 4.81
CA LYS A 56 -19.30 0.81 4.41
C LYS A 56 -20.61 1.25 3.74
N LEU A 57 -21.08 2.47 4.05
CA LEU A 57 -22.33 3.03 3.52
C LEU A 57 -22.19 3.56 2.09
N ILE A 58 -20.96 3.71 1.58
CA ILE A 58 -20.69 4.21 0.25
C ILE A 58 -21.31 3.29 -0.81
N LYS A 59 -22.03 3.90 -1.75
CA LYS A 59 -22.63 3.28 -2.93
C LYS A 59 -22.16 3.93 -4.22
N ASP A 60 -21.80 5.21 -4.16
CA ASP A 60 -21.14 5.94 -5.24
C ASP A 60 -19.76 6.41 -4.80
N ARG A 61 -18.75 6.25 -5.65
CA ARG A 61 -17.35 6.52 -5.29
C ARG A 61 -17.05 7.95 -4.82
N ASN A 62 -17.89 8.91 -5.18
CA ASN A 62 -17.73 10.32 -4.80
C ASN A 62 -18.36 10.62 -3.43
N GLU A 63 -19.06 9.67 -2.83
CA GLU A 63 -19.66 9.85 -1.51
C GLU A 63 -18.60 9.91 -0.42
N ARG A 64 -18.86 10.76 0.59
CA ARG A 64 -18.07 10.89 1.81
C ARG A 64 -18.99 10.96 3.04
N PRO A 65 -19.69 9.86 3.38
CA PRO A 65 -20.65 9.85 4.49
C PRO A 65 -20.01 10.14 5.85
N GLY A 66 -20.81 10.68 6.77
CA GLY A 66 -20.40 10.95 8.15
C GLY A 66 -19.24 11.95 8.21
N ASN A 67 -18.11 11.53 8.79
CA ASN A 67 -16.91 12.34 8.96
C ASN A 67 -15.83 12.11 7.89
N LEU A 68 -16.10 11.31 6.85
CA LEU A 68 -15.06 10.90 5.88
C LEU A 68 -14.43 12.08 5.13
N ALA A 69 -15.21 13.10 4.73
CA ALA A 69 -14.65 14.27 4.05
C ALA A 69 -13.64 15.03 4.93
N LYS A 70 -13.91 15.13 6.24
CA LYS A 70 -13.00 15.78 7.19
C LYS A 70 -11.72 14.97 7.38
N ILE A 71 -11.85 13.64 7.41
CA ILE A 71 -10.70 12.74 7.56
C ILE A 71 -9.86 12.73 6.29
N GLU A 72 -10.48 12.77 5.11
CA GLU A 72 -9.80 12.93 3.83
C GLU A 72 -8.96 14.22 3.78
N GLU A 73 -9.53 15.34 4.21
CA GLU A 73 -8.79 16.61 4.29
C GLU A 73 -7.63 16.52 5.31
N GLU A 74 -7.88 16.02 6.52
CA GLU A 74 -6.86 15.86 7.57
C GLU A 74 -5.73 14.92 7.11
N LEU A 75 -6.08 13.78 6.50
CA LEU A 75 -5.14 12.83 5.88
C LEU A 75 -4.27 13.50 4.81
N THR A 76 -4.89 14.26 3.91
CA THR A 76 -4.19 14.93 2.81
C THR A 76 -3.18 15.95 3.33
N ARG A 77 -3.56 16.72 4.36
CA ARG A 77 -2.66 17.68 5.02
C ARG A 77 -1.49 16.98 5.73
N LEU A 78 -1.73 15.83 6.36
CA LEU A 78 -0.65 15.01 6.95
C LEU A 78 0.34 14.55 5.88
N HIS A 79 -0.15 14.12 4.71
CA HIS A 79 0.71 13.75 3.58
C HIS A 79 1.50 14.94 3.02
N ALA A 80 0.88 16.11 2.87
CA ALA A 80 1.57 17.31 2.44
C ALA A 80 2.70 17.71 3.43
N ASN A 81 2.44 17.62 4.73
CA ASN A 81 3.45 17.87 5.76
C ASN A 81 4.60 16.86 5.68
N ALA A 82 4.29 15.56 5.54
CA ALA A 82 5.28 14.51 5.42
C ALA A 82 6.18 14.70 4.18
N ILE A 83 5.63 15.12 3.03
CA ILE A 83 6.41 15.47 1.84
C ILE A 83 7.33 16.65 2.11
N ASN A 84 6.82 17.73 2.70
CA ASN A 84 7.64 18.91 2.99
C ASN A 84 8.80 18.58 3.95
N GLU A 85 8.53 17.76 4.97
CA GLU A 85 9.55 17.29 5.90
C GLU A 85 10.56 16.35 5.24
N PHE A 86 10.09 15.42 4.40
CA PHE A 86 10.91 14.53 3.59
C PHE A 86 11.88 15.31 2.68
N LEU A 87 11.37 16.28 1.93
CA LEU A 87 12.19 17.10 1.03
C LEU A 87 13.21 17.93 1.82
N THR A 88 12.80 18.50 2.95
CA THR A 88 13.69 19.30 3.81
C THR A 88 14.82 18.44 4.39
N LYS A 89 14.50 17.28 4.97
CA LYS A 89 15.50 16.38 5.58
C LYS A 89 16.52 15.83 4.59
N ASN A 90 16.12 15.65 3.34
CA ASN A 90 16.98 15.14 2.28
C ASN A 90 17.60 16.24 1.40
N ASN A 91 17.44 17.52 1.77
CA ASN A 91 17.93 18.69 1.02
C ASN A 91 17.48 18.70 -0.45
N LEU A 92 16.25 18.26 -0.71
CA LEU A 92 15.68 18.19 -2.06
C LEU A 92 14.86 19.45 -2.35
N ALA A 93 15.15 20.09 -3.47
CA ALA A 93 14.38 21.25 -3.92
C ALA A 93 13.06 20.81 -4.55
N LYS A 94 11.94 21.40 -4.13
CA LYS A 94 10.59 21.09 -4.65
C LYS A 94 10.50 21.14 -6.17
N ASN A 95 11.14 22.14 -6.80
CA ASN A 95 11.16 22.32 -8.25
C ASN A 95 12.00 21.27 -9.02
N LYS A 96 12.60 20.29 -8.31
CA LYS A 96 13.28 19.13 -8.90
C LYS A 96 12.45 17.85 -8.80
N ILE A 97 11.29 17.90 -8.15
CA ILE A 97 10.34 16.81 -8.12
C ILE A 97 9.36 17.00 -9.27
N ASP A 98 9.31 16.03 -10.18
CA ASP A 98 8.42 16.09 -11.35
C ASP A 98 7.00 15.68 -10.99
N VAL A 99 6.83 14.69 -10.09
CA VAL A 99 5.51 14.14 -9.75
C VAL A 99 5.50 13.50 -8.37
N ILE A 100 4.34 13.55 -7.72
CA ILE A 100 4.01 12.76 -6.54
C ILE A 100 3.05 11.64 -6.95
N GLY A 101 3.41 10.39 -6.68
CA GLY A 101 2.48 9.26 -6.73
C GLY A 101 1.74 9.13 -5.41
N TYR A 102 0.44 9.39 -5.38
CA TYR A 102 -0.37 9.41 -4.16
C TYR A 102 -1.40 8.26 -4.15
N SER A 103 -1.11 7.24 -3.35
CA SER A 103 -2.00 6.08 -3.19
C SER A 103 -3.28 6.40 -2.39
N GLY A 104 -3.21 7.40 -1.50
CA GLY A 104 -4.25 7.68 -0.52
C GLY A 104 -4.36 6.55 0.54
N GLN A 105 -5.50 6.52 1.22
CA GLN A 105 -5.86 5.47 2.19
C GLN A 105 -7.10 4.73 1.69
N THR A 106 -7.00 3.43 1.48
CA THR A 106 -8.17 2.62 1.09
C THR A 106 -9.15 2.52 2.25
N VAL A 107 -10.41 2.92 2.04
CA VAL A 107 -11.51 2.80 3.02
C VAL A 107 -12.63 1.87 2.54
N LEU A 108 -12.71 1.63 1.23
CA LEU A 108 -13.64 0.67 0.64
C LEU A 108 -13.01 0.03 -0.59
N HIS A 109 -13.17 -1.29 -0.75
CA HIS A 109 -12.79 -2.02 -1.94
C HIS A 109 -13.78 -3.16 -2.19
N ARG A 110 -14.53 -3.07 -3.29
CA ARG A 110 -15.60 -3.97 -3.74
C ARG A 110 -15.47 -4.20 -5.25
N PRO A 111 -14.43 -4.94 -5.69
CA PRO A 111 -14.15 -5.11 -7.10
C PRO A 111 -15.26 -5.86 -7.86
N GLU A 112 -16.07 -6.67 -7.18
CA GLU A 112 -17.21 -7.40 -7.74
C GLU A 112 -18.31 -6.50 -8.32
N ILE A 113 -18.38 -5.25 -7.85
CA ILE A 113 -19.27 -4.21 -8.38
C ILE A 113 -18.50 -3.02 -8.96
N GLY A 114 -17.18 -3.16 -9.17
CA GLY A 114 -16.33 -2.09 -9.71
C GLY A 114 -16.25 -0.84 -8.83
N LEU A 115 -16.35 -0.99 -7.50
CA LEU A 115 -16.35 0.12 -6.56
C LEU A 115 -15.13 0.08 -5.64
N THR A 116 -14.29 1.10 -5.71
CA THR A 116 -13.14 1.28 -4.81
C THR A 116 -13.04 2.75 -4.39
N VAL A 117 -12.69 2.99 -3.13
CA VAL A 117 -12.50 4.35 -2.60
C VAL A 117 -11.23 4.39 -1.78
N GLN A 118 -10.30 5.21 -2.27
CA GLN A 118 -9.13 5.67 -1.55
C GLN A 118 -9.41 7.12 -1.16
N ILE A 119 -9.46 7.42 0.14
CA ILE A 119 -9.52 8.82 0.57
C ILE A 119 -8.13 9.45 0.46
N GLY A 120 -8.12 10.69 0.03
CA GLY A 120 -6.91 11.48 -0.23
C GLY A 120 -7.16 12.42 -1.40
N ASP A 121 -7.20 13.72 -1.14
CA ASP A 121 -7.49 14.73 -2.15
C ASP A 121 -6.21 15.08 -2.91
N GLY A 122 -6.09 14.56 -4.14
CA GLY A 122 -4.94 14.78 -4.99
C GLY A 122 -4.76 16.24 -5.41
N GLN A 123 -5.85 16.98 -5.62
CA GLN A 123 -5.78 18.39 -6.00
C GLN A 123 -5.32 19.24 -4.81
N LEU A 124 -5.89 19.01 -3.63
CA LEU A 124 -5.44 19.66 -2.40
C LEU A 124 -3.96 19.34 -2.11
N LEU A 125 -3.52 18.10 -2.35
CA LEU A 125 -2.11 17.73 -2.19
C LEU A 125 -1.21 18.50 -3.17
N ALA A 126 -1.61 18.62 -4.44
CA ALA A 126 -0.90 19.40 -5.44
C ALA A 126 -0.80 20.87 -5.02
N ASP A 127 -1.91 21.47 -4.57
CA ASP A 127 -1.96 22.87 -4.13
C ASP A 127 -1.06 23.12 -2.90
N LEU A 128 -1.06 22.20 -1.93
CA LEU A 128 -0.25 22.32 -0.70
C LEU A 128 1.24 22.11 -0.93
N THR A 129 1.61 21.31 -1.93
CA THR A 129 3.01 20.95 -2.20
C THR A 129 3.64 21.82 -3.29
N GLY A 130 2.83 22.29 -4.24
CA GLY A 130 3.26 22.95 -5.48
C GLY A 130 3.87 21.99 -6.49
N ILE A 131 3.51 20.71 -6.43
CA ILE A 131 4.06 19.62 -7.27
C ILE A 131 2.88 18.85 -7.88
N ASP A 132 3.03 18.41 -9.13
CA ASP A 132 2.00 17.61 -9.81
C ASP A 132 1.77 16.28 -9.09
N VAL A 133 0.50 15.85 -9.01
CA VAL A 133 0.09 14.65 -8.26
C VAL A 133 -0.63 13.66 -9.19
N ALA A 134 -0.12 12.44 -9.27
CA ALA A 134 -0.81 11.29 -9.84
C ALA A 134 -1.48 10.49 -8.72
N TYR A 135 -2.81 10.37 -8.75
CA TYR A 135 -3.60 9.74 -7.68
C TYR A 135 -4.75 8.89 -8.26
N ASP A 136 -5.52 8.23 -7.38
CA ASP A 136 -6.73 7.49 -7.74
C ASP A 136 -6.51 6.32 -8.73
N MET A 137 -5.30 5.75 -8.69
CA MET A 137 -4.84 4.73 -9.63
C MET A 137 -5.70 3.46 -9.63
N ARG A 138 -6.24 3.06 -8.46
CA ARG A 138 -7.07 1.84 -8.34
C ARG A 138 -8.44 2.02 -8.97
N ALA A 139 -9.06 3.18 -8.80
CA ALA A 139 -10.33 3.47 -9.45
C ALA A 139 -10.14 3.58 -10.97
N ASN A 140 -9.04 4.19 -11.41
CA ASN A 140 -8.70 4.25 -12.82
C ASN A 140 -8.53 2.85 -13.43
N ASP A 141 -7.84 1.92 -12.75
CA ASP A 141 -7.75 0.52 -13.20
C ASP A 141 -9.13 -0.15 -13.36
N MET A 142 -10.05 0.05 -12.40
CA MET A 142 -11.42 -0.49 -12.49
C MET A 142 -12.23 0.09 -13.66
N VAL A 143 -12.01 1.37 -14.01
CA VAL A 143 -12.64 1.99 -15.20
C VAL A 143 -12.25 1.24 -16.48
N TYR A 144 -11.04 0.70 -16.54
CA TYR A 144 -10.55 -0.10 -17.67
C TYR A 144 -10.78 -1.61 -17.51
N GLY A 145 -11.66 -2.02 -16.59
CA GLY A 145 -12.05 -3.43 -16.41
C GLY A 145 -11.11 -4.25 -15.52
N GLY A 146 -10.15 -3.61 -14.87
CA GLY A 146 -9.31 -4.23 -13.85
C GLY A 146 -10.03 -4.40 -12.51
N GLN A 147 -9.31 -4.92 -11.52
CA GLN A 147 -9.81 -5.17 -10.17
C GLN A 147 -9.37 -4.09 -9.17
N GLY A 148 -8.57 -3.10 -9.58
CA GLY A 148 -8.00 -2.06 -8.71
C GLY A 148 -6.91 -2.55 -7.74
N ALA A 149 -6.56 -3.84 -7.79
CA ALA A 149 -5.51 -4.45 -6.98
C ALA A 149 -5.12 -5.85 -7.53
N PRO A 150 -3.89 -6.31 -7.29
CA PRO A 150 -2.72 -5.52 -6.85
C PRO A 150 -2.14 -4.70 -8.02
N LEU A 151 -1.75 -3.44 -7.78
CA LEU A 151 -1.11 -2.58 -8.80
C LEU A 151 0.43 -2.68 -8.81
N VAL A 152 1.01 -3.14 -7.70
CA VAL A 152 2.46 -3.36 -7.54
C VAL A 152 3.12 -4.31 -8.57
N PRO A 153 2.43 -5.27 -9.23
CA PRO A 153 3.08 -6.17 -10.18
C PRO A 153 3.79 -5.45 -11.34
N ILE A 154 3.32 -4.29 -11.78
CA ILE A 154 4.00 -3.49 -12.83
C ILE A 154 5.37 -3.02 -12.33
N TYR A 155 5.44 -2.56 -11.07
CA TYR A 155 6.70 -2.20 -10.43
C TYR A 155 7.61 -3.43 -10.24
N HIS A 156 7.05 -4.57 -9.83
CA HIS A 156 7.80 -5.83 -9.74
C HIS A 156 8.43 -6.23 -11.07
N LYS A 157 7.72 -6.05 -12.19
CA LYS A 157 8.25 -6.28 -13.54
C LYS A 157 9.42 -5.34 -13.87
N ALA A 158 9.31 -4.06 -13.53
CA ALA A 158 10.38 -3.10 -13.77
C ALA A 158 11.66 -3.46 -12.98
N ILE A 159 11.56 -3.78 -11.69
CA ILE A 159 12.73 -4.18 -10.88
C ILE A 159 13.26 -5.59 -11.22
N ALA A 160 12.44 -6.45 -11.83
CA ALA A 160 12.83 -7.81 -12.18
C ALA A 160 14.00 -7.84 -13.18
N ARG A 161 14.13 -6.82 -14.04
CA ARG A 161 15.25 -6.71 -14.98
C ARG A 161 16.59 -6.69 -14.23
N ASP A 162 16.69 -5.84 -13.22
CA ASP A 162 17.90 -5.72 -12.40
C ASP A 162 18.15 -6.95 -11.53
N ILE A 163 17.09 -7.61 -11.05
CA ILE A 163 17.18 -8.81 -10.24
C ILE A 163 17.62 -10.02 -11.09
N LYS A 164 17.00 -10.23 -12.25
CA LYS A 164 17.32 -11.37 -13.14
C LYS A 164 18.75 -11.29 -13.66
N ASN A 165 19.23 -10.10 -14.01
CA ASN A 165 20.63 -9.88 -14.39
C ASN A 165 21.63 -10.27 -13.29
N LYS A 166 21.24 -10.18 -12.01
CA LYS A 166 22.11 -10.49 -10.86
C LYS A 166 22.07 -11.96 -10.46
N PHE A 167 20.90 -12.60 -10.59
CA PHE A 167 20.69 -13.95 -10.05
C PHE A 167 20.55 -14.99 -11.14
N HIS A 168 19.52 -14.92 -12.00
CA HIS A 168 19.24 -15.93 -13.03
C HIS A 168 18.46 -15.32 -14.21
N GLU A 169 19.14 -15.10 -15.33
CA GLU A 169 18.58 -14.42 -16.52
C GLU A 169 17.35 -15.13 -17.10
N ASN A 170 17.34 -16.46 -17.09
CA ASN A 170 16.26 -17.30 -17.64
C ASN A 170 15.35 -17.93 -16.57
N GLY A 171 15.45 -17.51 -15.31
CA GLY A 171 14.66 -18.08 -14.21
C GLY A 171 13.28 -17.43 -14.07
N THR A 172 12.33 -18.21 -13.53
CA THR A 172 11.07 -17.68 -12.99
C THR A 172 11.37 -16.91 -11.71
N LEU A 173 11.01 -15.63 -11.67
CA LEU A 173 11.13 -14.80 -10.48
C LEU A 173 9.76 -14.73 -9.79
N VAL A 174 9.73 -15.09 -8.50
CA VAL A 174 8.53 -14.99 -7.66
C VAL A 174 8.81 -13.95 -6.57
N ILE A 175 8.05 -12.86 -6.58
CA ILE A 175 8.11 -11.81 -5.55
C ILE A 175 6.91 -12.00 -4.63
N VAL A 176 7.18 -12.12 -3.33
CA VAL A 176 6.17 -12.34 -2.29
C VAL A 176 6.15 -11.13 -1.36
N ASN A 177 4.99 -10.48 -1.26
CA ASN A 177 4.74 -9.45 -0.26
C ASN A 177 3.90 -10.07 0.87
N ILE A 178 4.34 -9.89 2.12
CA ILE A 178 3.63 -10.36 3.33
C ILE A 178 3.26 -9.14 4.18
N GLY A 179 2.16 -8.48 3.78
CA GLY A 179 1.54 -7.40 4.54
C GLY A 179 0.41 -7.92 5.44
N GLY A 180 -0.65 -7.13 5.65
CA GLY A 180 -1.89 -7.64 6.25
C GLY A 180 -2.52 -8.77 5.42
N ILE A 181 -2.50 -8.61 4.09
CA ILE A 181 -2.79 -9.63 3.07
C ILE A 181 -1.48 -9.96 2.35
N SER A 182 -1.25 -11.24 2.09
CA SER A 182 -0.12 -11.70 1.30
C SER A 182 -0.47 -11.68 -0.18
N ASN A 183 0.46 -11.22 -1.03
CA ASN A 183 0.29 -11.29 -2.48
C ASN A 183 1.58 -11.74 -3.16
N VAL A 184 1.41 -12.34 -4.33
CA VAL A 184 2.50 -12.88 -5.13
C VAL A 184 2.48 -12.25 -6.51
N THR A 185 3.66 -12.00 -7.06
CA THR A 185 3.87 -11.72 -8.48
C THR A 185 4.85 -12.74 -9.06
N VAL A 186 4.44 -13.42 -10.13
CA VAL A 186 5.25 -14.40 -10.86
C VAL A 186 5.65 -13.81 -12.20
N ILE A 187 6.96 -13.79 -12.47
CA ILE A 187 7.58 -13.20 -13.65
C ILE A 187 8.40 -14.26 -14.36
N GLU A 188 7.79 -14.89 -15.34
CA GLU A 188 8.41 -15.91 -16.20
C GLU A 188 8.72 -15.31 -17.58
N PRO A 189 9.85 -15.67 -18.22
CA PRO A 189 10.13 -15.23 -19.60
C PRO A 189 9.00 -15.60 -20.56
N GLU A 190 8.65 -14.68 -21.46
CA GLU A 190 7.64 -14.88 -22.53
C GLU A 190 6.19 -15.17 -22.05
N MET A 191 5.95 -15.18 -20.74
CA MET A 191 4.63 -15.38 -20.16
C MET A 191 4.00 -14.06 -19.69
N PRO A 192 2.66 -13.94 -19.71
CA PRO A 192 1.98 -12.83 -19.06
C PRO A 192 2.34 -12.73 -17.58
N LEU A 193 2.31 -11.51 -17.05
CA LEU A 193 2.50 -11.26 -15.63
C LEU A 193 1.35 -11.89 -14.82
N ILE A 194 1.67 -12.76 -13.88
CA ILE A 194 0.68 -13.37 -12.99
C ILE A 194 0.81 -12.72 -11.62
N ALA A 195 -0.29 -12.20 -11.09
CA ALA A 195 -0.33 -11.68 -9.74
C ALA A 195 -1.70 -11.88 -9.10
N PHE A 196 -1.70 -12.23 -7.81
CA PHE A 196 -2.92 -12.47 -7.05
C PHE A 196 -2.64 -12.38 -5.55
N ASP A 197 -3.70 -12.13 -4.78
CA ASP A 197 -3.67 -12.24 -3.32
C ASP A 197 -3.72 -13.73 -2.92
N CYS A 198 -2.84 -14.13 -2.00
CA CYS A 198 -2.71 -15.51 -1.53
C CYS A 198 -3.48 -15.79 -0.24
N GLY A 199 -4.12 -14.76 0.34
CA GLY A 199 -4.83 -14.85 1.61
C GLY A 199 -4.18 -14.03 2.72
N PRO A 200 -4.51 -14.28 4.00
CA PRO A 200 -4.01 -13.49 5.12
C PRO A 200 -2.48 -13.57 5.24
N GLY A 201 -1.85 -12.43 5.47
CA GLY A 201 -0.47 -12.34 5.95
C GLY A 201 -0.48 -12.11 7.46
N ASN A 202 -0.14 -10.90 7.90
CA ASN A 202 -0.03 -10.53 9.32
C ASN A 202 -1.36 -10.11 9.95
N ALA A 203 -2.42 -9.80 9.19
CA ALA A 203 -3.63 -9.17 9.75
C ALA A 203 -4.29 -9.95 10.89
N LEU A 204 -4.41 -11.28 10.76
CA LEU A 204 -5.00 -12.12 11.81
C LEU A 204 -4.08 -12.27 13.03
N LEU A 205 -2.77 -12.25 12.79
CA LEU A 205 -1.76 -12.31 13.84
C LEU A 205 -1.73 -11.00 14.63
N ASP A 206 -1.75 -9.86 13.95
CA ASP A 206 -1.78 -8.53 14.56
C ASP A 206 -3.07 -8.32 15.37
N GLN A 207 -4.21 -8.79 14.85
CA GLN A 207 -5.47 -8.79 15.61
C GLN A 207 -5.35 -9.62 16.90
N TRP A 208 -4.81 -10.83 16.83
CA TRP A 208 -4.62 -11.68 18.01
C TRP A 208 -3.67 -11.03 19.02
N MET A 209 -2.58 -10.43 18.54
CA MET A 209 -1.61 -9.71 19.36
C MET A 209 -2.25 -8.52 20.09
N LEU A 210 -3.11 -7.77 19.41
CA LEU A 210 -3.80 -6.65 20.01
C LEU A 210 -4.78 -7.12 21.09
N GLU A 211 -5.56 -8.17 20.80
CA GLU A 211 -6.57 -8.71 21.71
C GLU A 211 -5.98 -9.42 22.94
N LYS A 212 -4.84 -10.10 22.80
CA LYS A 212 -4.26 -10.95 23.86
C LYS A 212 -3.10 -10.32 24.60
N GLU A 213 -2.29 -9.55 23.90
CA GLU A 213 -1.03 -9.01 24.41
C GLU A 213 -1.05 -7.48 24.52
N GLY A 214 -2.08 -6.82 23.99
CA GLY A 214 -2.15 -5.35 23.92
C GLY A 214 -1.05 -4.76 23.03
N LYS A 215 -0.46 -5.55 22.14
CA LYS A 215 0.63 -5.16 21.23
C LYS A 215 0.15 -5.15 19.79
N TRP A 216 0.74 -4.29 18.97
CA TRP A 216 0.30 -4.11 17.58
C TRP A 216 0.65 -5.27 16.64
N PHE A 217 1.76 -5.97 16.89
CA PHE A 217 2.24 -7.09 16.07
C PHE A 217 3.19 -7.97 16.89
N ASP A 218 3.48 -9.17 16.40
CA ASP A 218 4.46 -10.08 17.02
C ASP A 218 5.87 -9.74 16.55
N GLU A 219 6.56 -8.93 17.35
CA GLU A 219 7.91 -8.48 17.02
C GLU A 219 8.88 -9.66 16.85
N ASN A 220 9.37 -9.84 15.62
CA ASN A 220 10.24 -10.96 15.21
C ASN A 220 9.63 -12.35 15.47
N GLY A 221 8.31 -12.48 15.56
CA GLY A 221 7.65 -13.76 15.82
C GLY A 221 7.90 -14.33 17.22
N LYS A 222 8.32 -13.50 18.19
CA LYS A 222 8.76 -13.95 19.53
C LYS A 222 7.67 -14.69 20.29
N ILE A 223 6.40 -14.32 20.13
CA ILE A 223 5.27 -14.95 20.82
C ILE A 223 4.86 -16.22 20.08
N ALA A 224 4.74 -16.16 18.76
CA ALA A 224 4.43 -17.32 17.93
C ALA A 224 5.46 -18.45 18.10
N MET A 225 6.75 -18.13 18.20
CA MET A 225 7.83 -19.11 18.41
C MET A 225 7.75 -19.84 19.76
N GLN A 226 7.07 -19.28 20.76
CA GLN A 226 6.86 -19.94 22.06
C GLN A 226 5.65 -20.89 22.03
N GLY A 227 4.79 -20.77 21.03
CA GLY A 227 3.59 -21.57 20.86
C GLY A 227 3.85 -22.95 20.23
N LYS A 228 2.78 -23.73 20.11
CA LYS A 228 2.75 -24.96 19.32
C LYS A 228 1.57 -24.91 18.36
N VAL A 229 1.82 -25.26 17.10
CA VAL A 229 0.78 -25.34 16.07
C VAL A 229 -0.23 -26.43 16.46
N THR A 230 -1.52 -26.07 16.55
CA THR A 230 -2.60 -27.00 16.90
C THR A 230 -3.33 -27.45 15.63
N LEU A 231 -2.95 -28.61 15.08
CA LEU A 231 -3.43 -29.12 13.79
C LEU A 231 -4.92 -29.55 13.78
N SER A 232 -5.56 -29.66 14.94
CA SER A 232 -6.99 -30.02 15.05
C SER A 232 -7.93 -28.83 14.81
N ASP A 233 -7.38 -27.63 14.57
CA ASP A 233 -8.17 -26.47 14.22
C ASP A 233 -8.60 -26.55 12.75
N ALA A 234 -9.91 -26.53 12.48
CA ALA A 234 -10.46 -26.61 11.12
C ALA A 234 -9.89 -25.55 10.17
N ARG A 235 -9.38 -24.45 10.71
CA ARG A 235 -8.70 -23.38 9.96
C ARG A 235 -7.35 -23.82 9.39
N ILE A 236 -6.63 -24.72 10.05
CA ILE A 236 -5.35 -25.26 9.53
C ILE A 236 -5.59 -26.30 8.44
N VAL A 237 -6.62 -27.13 8.57
CA VAL A 237 -7.02 -28.07 7.50
C VAL A 237 -7.40 -27.31 6.22
N TYR A 238 -8.16 -26.21 6.37
CA TYR A 238 -8.51 -25.31 5.26
C TYR A 238 -7.28 -24.63 4.65
N LEU A 239 -6.38 -24.07 5.47
CA LEU A 239 -5.18 -23.38 4.97
C LEU A 239 -4.18 -24.32 4.30
N LEU A 240 -4.06 -25.56 4.77
CA LEU A 240 -3.13 -26.56 4.22
C LEU A 240 -3.71 -27.32 3.01
N HIS A 241 -4.94 -27.02 2.57
CA HIS A 241 -5.62 -27.76 1.51
C HIS A 241 -5.62 -29.28 1.74
N LEU A 242 -5.65 -29.71 3.00
CA LEU A 242 -5.70 -31.12 3.39
C LEU A 242 -7.16 -31.58 3.35
N PHE A 243 -7.73 -31.70 2.15
CA PHE A 243 -9.02 -32.33 1.90
C PHE A 243 -8.85 -33.77 1.40
#